data_AF-A0AAV6YUS3-F1
#
_entry.id   AF-A0AAV6YUS3-F1
#
_cell.length_a   1.000
_cell.length_b   1.000
_cell.length_c   1.000
_cell.angle_alpha   90.00
_cell.angle_beta   90.00
_cell.angle_gamma   90.00
#
_symmetry.space_group_name_H-M   'P 1'
#
loop_
_entity.id
_entity.type
_entity.pdbx_description
1 polymer ?
#
loop_
_entity_poly.entity_id
_entity_poly.type
_entity_poly.pdbx_seq_one_letter_code
_entity_poly.pdbx_strand_id
1 'polypeptide(L)'
;LSGFVVGHAGLLQSLLMLFVAYAIIWLTVLSVCAISTNGAVQGGGAYFMISRTLGPEFGGSIGLMFYLANVCACGVYVLGLVEGVLDIFGQDSSDLTNPLRSLPQGYGYSYLYASVVLLLCLSVCLVGASIYSQAAFFIFILVTVVLLSILLSFLAVGPRQITIRHGGNITLIGEYTGINRTTLHNNLQADYSLDYTTGNLMNFATVFAVMFNGCTGIMAGCNMSGELKQPSRAIPIGTIIAVVITFFVYLILFIFTALTCDRTLLLEDYGFFRPINIWPPFVLIGVYATSLSASMSTLIGASRILHALAKDDLFGILLAPAKLVSKGGNPWGAVVYTWALVQLVLLAGKLNTIAGIVTVFYLMAYAAIDLACLALEWASAPNFRPTFRLFSWHTCLLGILSCLVMMFLINPAYASGSIVLLLLLLGFIHFRSSSSSWGYISQALIFHQVSTGLVTLTI
;
A
#
# COMPACT_ATOMS: atom_id res chain seq x y z
N LEU A 1 8.10 5.23 10.58
CA LEU A 1 6.72 4.73 10.84
C LEU A 1 6.53 4.27 12.28
N SER A 2 7.18 3.20 12.76
CA SER A 2 6.95 2.70 14.13
C SER A 2 7.24 3.73 15.23
N GLY A 3 8.34 4.49 15.12
CA GLY A 3 8.67 5.54 16.08
C GLY A 3 7.61 6.64 16.14
N PHE A 4 7.26 7.23 14.99
CA PHE A 4 6.20 8.22 14.85
C PHE A 4 4.87 7.77 15.48
N VAL A 5 4.42 6.55 15.17
CA VAL A 5 3.14 6.02 15.68
C VAL A 5 3.18 5.85 17.19
N VAL A 6 4.23 5.22 17.72
CA VAL A 6 4.39 5.00 19.17
C VAL A 6 4.60 6.33 19.91
N GLY A 7 5.33 7.28 19.35
CA GLY A 7 5.60 8.59 19.95
C GLY A 7 4.33 9.42 20.15
N HIS A 8 3.46 9.50 19.15
CA HIS A 8 2.21 10.28 19.24
C HIS A 8 1.09 9.49 19.94
N ALA A 9 0.80 8.27 19.49
CA ALA A 9 -0.34 7.50 19.97
C ALA A 9 -0.05 6.75 21.29
N GLY A 10 1.21 6.61 21.68
CA GLY A 10 1.61 5.72 22.78
C GLY A 10 1.40 4.25 22.42
N LEU A 11 1.94 3.33 23.23
CA LEU A 11 1.90 1.90 22.93
C LEU A 11 0.46 1.36 22.86
N LEU A 12 -0.42 1.74 23.79
CA LEU A 12 -1.78 1.19 23.85
C LEU A 12 -2.61 1.55 22.61
N GLN A 13 -2.64 2.82 22.22
CA GLN A 13 -3.40 3.20 21.02
C GLN A 13 -2.70 2.73 19.74
N SER A 14 -1.36 2.65 19.71
CA SER A 14 -0.63 2.06 18.57
C SER A 14 -1.01 0.60 18.34
N LEU A 15 -1.12 -0.20 19.41
CA LEU A 15 -1.57 -1.60 19.33
C LEU A 15 -3.04 -1.71 18.90
N LEU A 16 -3.90 -0.84 19.40
CA LEU A 16 -5.30 -0.76 18.96
C LEU A 16 -5.39 -0.43 17.47
N MET A 17 -4.65 0.59 17.01
CA MET A 17 -4.58 0.97 15.60
C MET A 17 -4.10 -0.21 14.75
N LEU A 18 -3.03 -0.90 15.17
CA LEU A 18 -2.49 -2.07 14.47
C LEU A 18 -3.55 -3.17 14.34
N PHE A 19 -4.26 -3.48 15.43
CA PHE A 19 -5.31 -4.49 15.41
C PHE A 19 -6.46 -4.11 14.47
N VAL A 20 -6.92 -2.85 14.51
CA VAL A 20 -7.96 -2.35 13.60
C VAL A 20 -7.51 -2.41 12.15
N ALA A 21 -6.28 -1.98 11.84
CA ALA A 21 -5.72 -2.02 10.49
C ALA A 21 -5.63 -3.47 9.96
N TYR A 22 -5.09 -4.39 10.76
CA TYR A 22 -4.97 -5.79 10.37
C TYR A 22 -6.31 -6.53 10.34
N ALA A 23 -7.30 -6.13 11.14
CA ALA A 23 -8.66 -6.64 11.01
C ALA A 23 -9.27 -6.26 9.65
N ILE A 24 -9.15 -4.99 9.23
CA ILE A 24 -9.59 -4.53 7.91
C ILE A 24 -8.90 -5.33 6.81
N ILE A 25 -7.57 -5.40 6.87
CA ILE A 25 -6.76 -6.13 5.89
C ILE A 25 -7.16 -7.61 5.84
N TRP A 26 -7.34 -8.25 7.00
CA TRP A 26 -7.70 -9.65 7.08
C TRP A 26 -9.03 -9.95 6.39
N LEU A 27 -10.05 -9.12 6.61
CA LEU A 27 -11.37 -9.27 5.98
C LEU A 27 -11.26 -9.19 4.46
N THR A 28 -10.54 -8.21 3.94
CA THR A 28 -10.32 -8.07 2.50
C THR A 28 -9.49 -9.22 1.93
N VAL A 29 -8.52 -9.75 2.69
CA VAL A 29 -7.74 -10.93 2.29
C VAL A 29 -8.64 -12.15 2.14
N LEU A 30 -9.62 -12.35 3.02
CA LEU A 30 -10.58 -13.46 2.89
C LEU A 30 -11.39 -13.34 1.59
N SER A 31 -11.84 -12.12 1.24
CA SER A 31 -12.53 -11.83 -0.03
C SER A 31 -11.65 -12.09 -1.25
N VAL A 32 -10.40 -11.63 -1.22
CA VAL A 32 -9.41 -11.89 -2.29
C VAL A 32 -9.13 -13.39 -2.43
N CYS A 33 -9.00 -14.13 -1.32
CA CYS A 33 -8.84 -15.58 -1.34
C CYS A 33 -10.03 -16.27 -2.00
N ALA A 34 -11.26 -15.86 -1.68
CA ALA A 34 -12.48 -16.39 -2.30
C ALA A 34 -12.50 -16.15 -3.81
N ILE A 35 -12.22 -14.91 -4.25
CA ILE A 35 -12.15 -14.58 -5.67
C ILE A 35 -11.07 -15.39 -6.39
N SER A 36 -9.86 -15.49 -5.81
CA SER A 36 -8.73 -16.20 -6.44
C SER A 36 -8.94 -17.72 -6.54
N THR A 37 -9.86 -18.26 -5.75
CA THR A 37 -10.23 -19.68 -5.79
C THR A 37 -11.46 -19.96 -6.64
N ASN A 38 -12.06 -18.91 -7.23
CA ASN A 38 -13.23 -19.01 -8.10
C ASN A 38 -12.82 -19.09 -9.57
N GLY A 39 -12.70 -20.31 -10.10
CA GLY A 39 -12.41 -20.57 -11.51
C GLY A 39 -10.93 -20.40 -11.91
N ALA A 40 -10.69 -20.22 -13.20
CA ALA A 40 -9.34 -20.11 -13.76
C ALA A 40 -8.80 -18.68 -13.67
N VAL A 41 -7.77 -18.47 -12.87
CA VAL A 41 -7.06 -17.19 -12.75
C VAL A 41 -6.03 -17.06 -13.87
N GLN A 42 -6.19 -16.05 -14.74
CA GLN A 42 -5.20 -15.72 -15.78
C GLN A 42 -4.37 -14.47 -15.40
N GLY A 43 -3.49 -14.05 -16.30
CA GLY A 43 -2.71 -12.81 -16.16
C GLY A 43 -3.58 -11.56 -16.26
N GLY A 44 -3.29 -10.57 -15.40
CA GLY A 44 -4.08 -9.33 -15.27
C GLY A 44 -4.41 -8.96 -13.82
N GLY A 45 -3.96 -9.79 -12.87
CA GLY A 45 -3.97 -9.46 -11.44
C GLY A 45 -5.35 -9.48 -10.80
N ALA A 46 -5.51 -8.69 -9.73
CA ALA A 46 -6.78 -8.55 -9.02
C ALA A 46 -7.92 -8.10 -9.95
N TYR A 47 -7.63 -7.17 -10.88
CA TYR A 47 -8.62 -6.71 -11.86
C TYR A 47 -9.20 -7.85 -12.70
N PHE A 48 -8.37 -8.71 -13.28
CA PHE A 48 -8.86 -9.81 -14.13
C PHE A 48 -9.76 -10.77 -13.36
N MET A 49 -9.40 -11.08 -12.11
CA MET A 49 -10.21 -11.95 -11.27
C MET A 49 -11.57 -11.31 -10.91
N ILE A 50 -11.58 -10.00 -10.71
CA ILE A 50 -12.79 -9.23 -10.38
C ILE A 50 -13.68 -9.01 -11.61
N SER A 51 -13.13 -8.61 -12.76
CA SER A 51 -13.90 -8.30 -13.96
C SER A 51 -14.59 -9.51 -14.57
N ARG A 52 -13.99 -10.71 -14.42
CA ARG A 52 -14.58 -11.97 -14.91
C ARG A 52 -15.67 -12.52 -14.01
N THR A 53 -15.69 -12.12 -12.75
CA THR A 53 -16.73 -12.52 -11.79
C THR A 53 -17.87 -11.51 -11.75
N LEU A 54 -17.57 -10.21 -11.76
CA LEU A 54 -18.58 -9.14 -11.66
C LEU A 54 -19.06 -8.56 -13.00
N GLY A 55 -18.38 -8.88 -14.09
CA GLY A 55 -18.59 -8.22 -15.37
C GLY A 55 -17.82 -6.89 -15.49
N PRO A 56 -17.90 -6.27 -16.68
CA PRO A 56 -17.01 -5.18 -17.08
C PRO A 56 -17.25 -3.87 -16.33
N GLU A 57 -18.48 -3.58 -15.90
CA GLU A 57 -18.84 -2.31 -15.26
C GLU A 57 -18.19 -2.16 -13.88
N PHE A 58 -18.46 -3.13 -13.01
CA PHE A 58 -17.86 -3.21 -11.68
C PHE A 58 -16.37 -3.50 -11.76
N GLY A 59 -15.96 -4.46 -12.59
CA GLY A 59 -14.56 -4.79 -12.79
C GLY A 59 -13.74 -3.58 -13.24
N GLY A 60 -14.20 -2.87 -14.27
CA GLY A 60 -13.52 -1.70 -14.85
C GLY A 60 -13.33 -0.57 -13.85
N SER A 61 -14.38 -0.24 -13.09
CA SER A 61 -14.37 0.86 -12.13
C SER A 61 -13.47 0.56 -10.93
N ILE A 62 -13.57 -0.66 -10.38
CA ILE A 62 -12.75 -1.14 -9.27
C ILE A 62 -11.29 -1.25 -9.71
N GLY A 63 -11.04 -1.78 -10.91
CA GLY A 63 -9.71 -1.86 -11.51
C GLY A 63 -9.05 -0.50 -11.67
N LEU A 64 -9.79 0.50 -12.16
CA LEU A 64 -9.25 1.85 -12.31
C LEU A 64 -8.94 2.51 -10.95
N MET A 65 -9.77 2.26 -9.94
CA MET A 65 -9.47 2.72 -8.57
C MET A 65 -8.18 2.10 -8.02
N PHE A 66 -7.99 0.79 -8.19
CA PHE A 66 -6.73 0.15 -7.82
C PHE A 66 -5.54 0.66 -8.62
N TYR A 67 -5.75 0.96 -9.90
CA TYR A 67 -4.72 1.56 -10.73
C TYR A 67 -4.28 2.92 -10.17
N LEU A 68 -5.22 3.82 -9.87
CA LEU A 68 -4.93 5.13 -9.28
C LEU A 68 -4.27 5.00 -7.89
N ALA A 69 -4.74 4.08 -7.05
CA ALA A 69 -4.13 3.81 -5.75
C ALA A 69 -2.64 3.43 -5.88
N ASN A 70 -2.32 2.50 -6.79
CA ASN A 70 -0.94 2.05 -7.03
C ASN A 70 -0.06 3.14 -7.67
N VAL A 71 -0.61 3.99 -8.55
CA VAL A 71 0.11 5.13 -9.13
C VAL A 71 0.49 6.12 -8.03
N CYS A 72 -0.46 6.51 -7.18
CA CYS A 72 -0.18 7.42 -6.08
C CYS A 72 0.79 6.79 -5.06
N ALA A 73 0.64 5.50 -4.74
CA ALA A 73 1.53 4.78 -3.83
C ALA A 73 2.97 4.72 -4.34
N CYS A 74 3.17 4.48 -5.64
CA CYS A 74 4.50 4.52 -6.27
C CYS A 74 5.17 5.89 -6.05
N GLY A 75 4.40 6.98 -6.22
CA GLY A 75 4.88 8.34 -5.93
C GLY A 75 5.31 8.53 -4.48
N VAL A 76 4.52 8.03 -3.51
CA VAL A 76 4.86 8.11 -2.07
C VAL A 76 6.15 7.33 -1.76
N TYR A 77 6.33 6.14 -2.32
CA TYR A 77 7.54 5.34 -2.08
C TYR A 77 8.80 5.98 -2.67
N VAL A 78 8.69 6.58 -3.85
CA VAL A 78 9.81 7.31 -4.48
C VAL A 78 10.16 8.57 -3.67
N LEU A 79 9.15 9.36 -3.26
CA LEU A 79 9.37 10.54 -2.42
C LEU A 79 10.00 10.15 -1.07
N GLY A 80 9.52 9.09 -0.43
CA GLY A 80 10.07 8.61 0.83
C GLY A 80 11.51 8.12 0.72
N LEU A 81 11.90 7.54 -0.43
CA LEU A 81 13.30 7.21 -0.71
C LEU A 81 14.15 8.48 -0.81
N VAL A 82 13.68 9.49 -1.55
CA VAL A 82 14.40 10.75 -1.73
C VAL A 82 14.53 11.51 -0.41
N GLU A 83 13.49 11.57 0.40
CA GLU A 83 13.55 12.13 1.76
C GLU A 83 14.62 11.42 2.60
N GLY A 84 14.65 10.08 2.57
CA GLY A 84 15.69 9.29 3.25
C GLY A 84 17.11 9.49 2.69
N VAL A 85 17.28 9.96 1.45
CA VAL A 85 18.57 10.34 0.86
C VAL A 85 18.98 11.74 1.31
N LEU A 86 18.04 12.69 1.25
CA LEU A 86 18.27 14.09 1.63
C LEU A 86 18.53 14.27 3.11
N ASP A 87 17.91 13.45 3.96
CA ASP A 87 18.17 13.44 5.42
C ASP A 87 19.65 13.19 5.76
N ILE A 88 20.38 12.50 4.89
CA ILE A 88 21.78 12.09 5.12
C ILE A 88 22.76 12.96 4.37
N PHE A 89 22.51 13.09 3.06
CA PHE A 89 23.43 13.69 2.11
C PHE A 89 23.05 15.13 1.78
N GLY A 90 21.87 15.58 2.22
CA GLY A 90 21.39 16.94 2.02
C GLY A 90 22.25 17.95 2.76
N GLN A 91 22.61 19.03 2.07
CA GLN A 91 23.35 20.14 2.62
C GLN A 91 22.40 21.09 3.35
N ASP A 92 22.58 21.22 4.68
CA ASP A 92 21.97 22.29 5.43
C ASP A 92 22.82 23.56 5.27
N SER A 93 22.18 24.71 5.05
CA SER A 93 22.84 26.00 4.81
C SER A 93 23.79 26.49 5.92
N SER A 94 23.83 25.81 7.08
CA SER A 94 24.65 26.13 8.23
C SER A 94 25.88 25.23 8.44
N ASP A 95 26.07 24.17 7.65
CA ASP A 95 27.05 23.11 7.94
C ASP A 95 28.00 22.88 6.74
N LEU A 96 28.84 23.88 6.44
CA LEU A 96 29.78 23.87 5.31
C LEU A 96 31.00 22.94 5.50
N THR A 97 31.07 22.21 6.60
CA THR A 97 32.29 21.50 7.06
C THR A 97 32.21 19.97 6.94
N ASN A 98 31.07 19.41 6.58
CA ASN A 98 30.90 17.96 6.43
C ASN A 98 31.01 17.52 4.95
N PRO A 99 32.06 16.77 4.53
CA PRO A 99 32.25 16.37 3.13
C PRO A 99 31.18 15.40 2.60
N LEU A 100 30.37 14.81 3.48
CA LEU A 100 29.27 13.90 3.13
C LEU A 100 27.94 14.62 2.80
N ARG A 101 27.75 15.87 3.22
CA ARG A 101 26.51 16.65 3.01
C ARG A 101 26.65 17.59 1.82
N SER A 102 26.61 17.04 0.62
CA SER A 102 26.90 17.74 -0.65
C SER A 102 25.68 17.95 -1.55
N LEU A 103 24.54 17.32 -1.27
CA LEU A 103 23.37 17.42 -2.14
C LEU A 103 22.59 18.72 -1.85
N PRO A 104 22.36 19.59 -2.85
CA PRO A 104 21.52 20.76 -2.66
C PRO A 104 20.10 20.35 -2.31
N GLN A 105 19.55 21.01 -1.28
CA GLN A 105 18.16 20.86 -0.87
C GLN A 105 17.29 21.93 -1.53
N GLY A 106 16.07 21.55 -1.92
CA GLY A 106 15.07 22.44 -2.50
C GLY A 106 14.02 21.67 -3.29
N TYR A 107 12.83 22.25 -3.46
CA TYR A 107 11.71 21.58 -4.13
C TYR A 107 12.09 21.04 -5.53
N GLY A 108 12.79 21.84 -6.34
CA GLY A 108 13.23 21.43 -7.67
C GLY A 108 14.27 20.29 -7.66
N TYR A 109 15.18 20.30 -6.68
CA TYR A 109 16.18 19.23 -6.52
C TYR A 109 15.54 17.93 -6.02
N SER A 110 14.66 18.00 -5.02
CA SER A 110 13.90 16.83 -4.55
C SER A 110 13.09 16.19 -5.67
N TYR A 111 12.44 17.01 -6.51
CA TYR A 111 11.73 16.52 -7.70
C TYR A 111 12.66 15.87 -8.72
N LEU A 112 13.85 16.46 -8.96
CA LEU A 112 14.85 15.89 -9.88
C LEU A 112 15.34 14.53 -9.37
N TYR A 113 15.70 14.41 -8.09
CA TYR A 113 16.12 13.14 -7.49
C TYR A 113 14.99 12.09 -7.57
N ALA A 114 13.75 12.48 -7.29
CA ALA A 114 12.59 11.60 -7.42
C ALA A 114 12.39 11.13 -8.86
N SER A 115 12.57 12.02 -9.84
CA SER A 115 12.47 11.71 -11.27
C SER A 115 13.56 10.74 -11.72
N VAL A 116 14.79 10.91 -11.22
CA VAL A 116 15.91 9.99 -11.52
C VAL A 116 15.65 8.60 -10.94
N VAL A 117 15.19 8.52 -9.69
CA VAL A 117 14.81 7.25 -9.04
C VAL A 117 13.66 6.58 -9.80
N LEU A 118 12.65 7.34 -10.19
CA LEU A 118 11.51 6.83 -10.96
C LEU A 118 11.95 6.34 -12.36
N LEU A 119 12.90 7.02 -13.01
CA LEU A 119 13.50 6.58 -14.27
C LEU A 119 14.26 5.25 -14.09
N LEU A 120 14.99 5.10 -12.99
CA LEU A 120 15.63 3.82 -12.65
C LEU A 120 14.57 2.72 -12.49
N CYS A 121 13.49 2.96 -11.75
CA CYS A 121 12.37 2.02 -11.63
C CYS A 121 11.79 1.66 -13.01
N LEU A 122 11.57 2.65 -13.89
CA LEU A 122 11.09 2.43 -15.25
C LEU A 122 12.03 1.51 -16.03
N SER A 123 13.35 1.78 -15.98
CA SER A 123 14.33 0.99 -16.72
C SER A 123 14.26 -0.50 -16.36
N VAL A 124 14.18 -0.82 -15.07
CA VAL A 124 14.06 -2.20 -14.57
C VAL A 124 12.72 -2.81 -14.98
N CYS A 125 11.62 -2.06 -14.87
CA CYS A 125 10.28 -2.55 -15.21
C CYS A 125 10.10 -2.79 -16.72
N LEU A 126 10.84 -2.08 -17.57
CA LEU A 126 10.82 -2.27 -19.03
C LEU A 126 11.52 -3.57 -19.47
N VAL A 127 12.60 -3.98 -18.79
CA VAL A 127 13.34 -5.20 -19.17
C VAL A 127 12.47 -6.45 -19.01
N GLY A 128 11.64 -6.51 -17.97
CA GLY A 128 10.62 -7.55 -17.83
C GLY A 128 10.33 -7.96 -16.38
N ALA A 129 9.16 -8.58 -16.19
CA ALA A 129 8.71 -9.05 -14.89
C ALA A 129 9.59 -10.18 -14.31
N SER A 130 10.29 -10.94 -15.15
CA SER A 130 11.20 -12.01 -14.73
C SER A 130 12.46 -11.49 -14.03
N ILE A 131 13.06 -10.41 -14.55
CA ILE A 131 14.22 -9.76 -13.91
C ILE A 131 13.78 -9.08 -12.62
N TYR A 132 12.62 -8.43 -12.63
CA TYR A 132 12.03 -7.88 -11.41
C TYR A 132 11.80 -8.96 -10.35
N SER A 133 11.21 -10.11 -10.67
CA SER A 133 10.92 -11.15 -9.67
C SER A 133 12.20 -11.72 -9.06
N GLN A 134 13.27 -11.86 -9.86
CA GLN A 134 14.60 -12.23 -9.36
C GLN A 134 15.19 -11.15 -8.45
N ALA A 135 15.17 -9.88 -8.86
CA ALA A 135 15.66 -8.77 -8.06
C ALA A 135 14.89 -8.61 -6.73
N ALA A 136 13.56 -8.74 -6.79
CA ALA A 136 12.68 -8.67 -5.63
C ALA A 136 12.99 -9.77 -4.59
N PHE A 137 13.39 -10.97 -5.04
CA PHE A 137 13.81 -12.03 -4.13
C PHE A 137 15.11 -11.68 -3.38
N PHE A 138 16.12 -11.13 -4.06
CA PHE A 138 17.33 -10.65 -3.40
C PHE A 138 17.06 -9.51 -2.42
N ILE A 139 16.20 -8.57 -2.81
CA ILE A 139 15.80 -7.47 -1.93
C ILE A 139 15.06 -8.03 -0.70
N PHE A 140 14.18 -9.02 -0.88
CA PHE A 140 13.49 -9.67 0.24
C PHE A 140 14.47 -10.28 1.25
N ILE A 141 15.50 -11.01 0.79
CA ILE A 141 16.54 -11.55 1.67
C ILE A 141 17.26 -10.42 2.40
N LEU A 142 17.69 -9.38 1.69
CA LEU A 142 18.38 -8.23 2.27
C LEU A 142 17.52 -7.53 3.33
N VAL A 143 16.26 -7.25 3.04
CA VAL A 143 15.33 -6.60 3.98
C VAL A 143 15.09 -7.48 5.21
N THR A 144 15.01 -8.80 5.03
CA THR A 144 14.86 -9.74 6.15
C THR A 144 16.09 -9.70 7.07
N VAL A 145 17.30 -9.65 6.50
CA VAL A 145 18.55 -9.52 7.27
C VAL A 145 18.59 -8.19 8.03
N VAL A 146 18.19 -7.08 7.39
CA VAL A 146 18.14 -5.76 8.06
C VAL A 146 17.10 -5.76 9.18
N LEU A 147 15.92 -6.35 8.96
CA LEU A 147 14.88 -6.46 9.98
C LEU A 147 15.40 -7.26 11.19
N LEU A 148 16.07 -8.40 10.96
CA LEU A 148 16.68 -9.19 12.02
C LEU A 148 17.76 -8.40 12.77
N SER A 149 18.59 -7.62 12.06
CA SER A 149 19.57 -6.71 12.68
C SER A 149 18.89 -5.68 13.60
N ILE A 150 17.79 -5.06 13.16
CA ILE A 150 17.04 -4.09 13.97
C ILE A 150 16.49 -4.76 15.24
N LEU A 151 15.88 -5.94 15.09
CA LEU A 151 15.32 -6.69 16.23
C LEU A 151 16.40 -7.10 17.23
N LEU A 152 17.55 -7.57 16.76
CA LEU A 152 18.69 -7.93 17.62
C LEU A 152 19.30 -6.70 18.30
N SER A 153 19.30 -5.54 17.62
CA SER A 153 19.90 -4.31 18.15
C SER A 153 19.20 -3.80 19.40
N PHE A 154 17.88 -3.99 19.50
CA PHE A 154 17.13 -3.65 20.71
C PHE A 154 17.61 -4.39 21.97
N LEU A 155 18.23 -5.57 21.82
CA LEU A 155 18.77 -6.35 22.92
C LEU A 155 20.28 -6.20 23.08
N ALA A 156 21.01 -6.01 21.99
CA ALA A 156 22.48 -6.00 21.98
C ALA A 156 23.10 -4.63 22.28
N VAL A 157 22.42 -3.54 21.91
CA VAL A 157 22.97 -2.19 22.05
C VAL A 157 22.62 -1.63 23.44
N GLY A 158 23.63 -1.12 24.15
CA GLY A 158 23.45 -0.47 25.44
C GLY A 158 22.87 0.95 25.34
N PRO A 159 22.54 1.58 26.48
CA PRO A 159 21.94 2.91 26.50
C PRO A 159 22.85 3.97 25.84
N ARG A 160 22.28 4.88 25.05
CA ARG A 160 23.00 5.94 24.32
C ARG A 160 22.15 7.21 24.21
N GLN A 161 22.81 8.36 24.23
CA GLN A 161 22.18 9.65 23.95
C GLN A 161 22.36 9.99 22.48
N ILE A 162 21.28 10.45 21.85
CA ILE A 162 21.22 10.79 20.43
C ILE A 162 20.89 12.27 20.32
N THR A 163 21.81 13.03 19.74
CA THR A 163 21.61 14.47 19.48
C THR A 163 20.83 14.65 18.18
N ILE A 164 19.63 15.18 18.28
CA ILE A 164 18.73 15.48 17.17
C ILE A 164 18.90 16.96 16.82
N ARG A 165 19.08 17.27 15.53
CA ARG A 165 19.27 18.64 15.05
C ARG A 165 18.18 19.00 14.06
N HIS A 166 17.36 19.97 14.41
CA HIS A 166 16.39 20.58 13.50
C HIS A 166 16.90 21.95 13.04
N GLY A 167 17.12 22.10 11.72
CA GLY A 167 17.34 23.41 11.09
C GLY A 167 18.43 24.27 11.74
N GLY A 168 19.61 23.71 11.97
CA GLY A 168 20.83 24.44 12.36
C GLY A 168 20.93 24.94 13.81
N ASN A 169 19.84 25.19 14.54
CA ASN A 169 19.90 25.88 15.84
C ASN A 169 19.34 25.11 17.06
N ILE A 170 18.50 24.08 16.91
CA ILE A 170 17.93 23.36 18.07
C ILE A 170 18.55 21.97 18.16
N THR A 171 19.36 21.75 19.20
CA THR A 171 19.86 20.41 19.59
C THR A 171 18.95 19.84 20.67
N LEU A 172 17.99 19.00 20.28
CA LEU A 172 17.25 18.17 21.24
C LEU A 172 18.07 16.92 21.51
N ILE A 173 18.02 16.40 22.75
CA ILE A 173 18.69 15.17 23.13
C ILE A 173 17.59 14.13 23.37
N GLY A 174 17.55 13.12 22.50
CA GLY A 174 16.72 11.94 22.69
C GLY A 174 17.56 10.81 23.30
N GLU A 175 16.98 10.03 24.21
CA GLU A 175 17.70 8.93 24.86
C GLU A 175 17.20 7.57 24.39
N TYR A 176 18.15 6.71 24.04
CA TYR A 176 17.93 5.27 23.96
C TYR A 176 18.32 4.67 25.31
N THR A 177 17.34 4.22 26.09
CA THR A 177 17.55 3.78 27.48
C THR A 177 17.86 2.29 27.59
N GLY A 178 17.80 1.54 26.49
CA GLY A 178 17.68 0.08 26.54
C GLY A 178 16.35 -0.34 27.19
N ILE A 179 16.17 -1.65 27.43
CA ILE A 179 14.92 -2.19 27.97
C ILE A 179 14.69 -1.64 29.39
N ASN A 180 13.75 -0.70 29.51
CA ASN A 180 13.45 -0.04 30.78
C ASN A 180 11.94 0.09 31.01
N ARG A 181 11.49 -0.22 32.24
CA ARG A 181 10.09 -0.11 32.64
C ARG A 181 9.62 1.33 32.80
N THR A 182 10.51 2.26 33.19
CA THR A 182 10.13 3.68 33.33
C THR A 182 9.86 4.30 31.97
N THR A 183 10.69 4.00 30.98
CA THR A 183 10.51 4.42 29.58
C THR A 183 9.20 3.89 29.02
N LEU A 184 8.89 2.61 29.28
CA LEU A 184 7.60 2.02 28.91
C LEU A 184 6.42 2.79 29.52
N HIS A 185 6.48 3.10 30.81
CA HIS A 185 5.43 3.85 31.51
C HIS A 185 5.17 5.21 30.87
N ASN A 186 6.23 5.91 30.46
CA ASN A 186 6.12 7.20 29.79
C ASN A 186 5.52 7.10 28.37
N ASN A 187 5.75 5.97 27.70
CA ASN A 187 5.26 5.69 26.34
C ASN A 187 3.89 4.99 26.30
N LEU A 188 3.26 4.69 27.43
CA LEU A 188 2.01 3.90 27.47
C LEU A 188 0.80 4.68 26.94
N GLN A 189 0.69 5.97 27.27
CA GLN A 189 -0.45 6.82 26.94
C GLN A 189 -0.19 7.70 25.71
N ALA A 190 -1.27 8.08 25.02
CA ALA A 190 -1.21 8.99 23.89
C ALA A 190 -0.92 10.42 24.34
N ASP A 191 -0.10 11.11 23.56
CA ASP A 191 0.21 12.52 23.68
C ASP A 191 0.46 13.04 22.28
N TYR A 192 -0.60 13.61 21.70
CA TYR A 192 -0.59 14.07 20.33
C TYR A 192 0.03 15.46 20.26
N SER A 193 1.29 15.53 19.86
CA SER A 193 2.03 16.76 19.62
C SER A 193 2.02 17.20 18.14
N LEU A 194 2.63 18.35 17.88
CA LEU A 194 2.91 18.83 16.54
C LEU A 194 3.99 17.95 15.91
N ASP A 195 3.76 17.52 14.68
CA ASP A 195 4.79 16.83 13.89
C ASP A 195 5.82 17.82 13.37
N TYR A 196 7.11 17.53 13.55
CA TYR A 196 8.21 18.40 13.14
C TYR A 196 8.35 18.52 11.61
N THR A 197 7.83 17.55 10.84
CA THR A 197 7.90 17.62 9.36
C THR A 197 6.77 18.44 8.75
N THR A 198 5.57 18.37 9.32
CA THR A 198 4.39 19.06 8.78
C THR A 198 3.99 20.31 9.52
N GLY A 199 4.41 20.46 10.79
CA GLY A 199 3.93 21.51 11.69
C GLY A 199 2.44 21.36 12.04
N ASN A 200 1.80 20.25 11.70
CA ASN A 200 0.39 20.01 11.99
C ASN A 200 0.23 19.26 13.32
N LEU A 201 -0.86 19.54 14.03
CA LEU A 201 -1.23 18.79 15.22
C LEU A 201 -1.71 17.40 14.81
N MET A 202 -1.03 16.37 15.32
CA MET A 202 -1.42 15.00 15.05
C MET A 202 -2.68 14.61 15.82
N ASN A 203 -3.38 13.59 15.35
CA ASN A 203 -4.53 13.01 16.03
C ASN A 203 -4.62 11.52 15.68
N PHE A 204 -5.54 10.80 16.31
CA PHE A 204 -5.73 9.36 16.06
C PHE A 204 -5.88 9.03 14.57
N ALA A 205 -6.68 9.83 13.85
CA ALA A 205 -7.00 9.62 12.44
C ALA A 205 -5.79 9.79 11.51
N THR A 206 -5.01 10.85 11.70
CA THR A 206 -3.83 11.16 10.89
C THR A 206 -2.71 10.16 11.14
N VAL A 207 -2.46 9.80 12.40
CA VAL A 207 -1.47 8.77 12.76
C VAL A 207 -1.88 7.41 12.21
N PHE A 208 -3.17 7.04 12.32
CA PHE A 208 -3.68 5.82 11.71
C PHE A 208 -3.50 5.83 10.18
N ALA A 209 -3.78 6.94 9.50
CA ALA A 209 -3.67 7.02 8.04
C ALA A 209 -2.23 6.77 7.55
N VAL A 210 -1.25 7.34 8.25
CA VAL A 210 0.19 7.15 7.97
C VAL A 210 0.60 5.71 8.27
N MET A 211 0.17 5.14 9.40
CA MET A 211 0.45 3.75 9.77
C MET A 211 -0.18 2.76 8.77
N PHE A 212 -1.45 2.95 8.42
CA PHE A 212 -2.21 2.06 7.54
C PHE A 212 -1.57 1.98 6.16
N ASN A 213 -1.03 3.08 5.63
CA ASN A 213 -0.29 3.08 4.37
C ASN A 213 0.87 2.05 4.40
N GLY A 214 1.58 1.95 5.53
CA GLY A 214 2.64 0.96 5.74
C GLY A 214 2.19 -0.50 5.86
N CYS A 215 0.89 -0.74 6.10
CA CYS A 215 0.29 -2.08 6.15
C CYS A 215 -0.42 -2.47 4.84
N THR A 216 -0.53 -1.56 3.87
CA THR A 216 -1.15 -1.84 2.56
C THR A 216 -0.26 -2.73 1.67
N GLY A 217 -0.73 -3.05 0.47
CA GLY A 217 0.05 -3.83 -0.51
C GLY A 217 -0.25 -5.32 -0.54
N ILE A 218 -1.31 -5.79 0.14
CA ILE A 218 -1.73 -7.20 0.16
C ILE A 218 -1.99 -7.80 -1.23
N MET A 219 -2.31 -6.96 -2.22
CA MET A 219 -2.59 -7.42 -3.60
C MET A 219 -1.35 -7.51 -4.48
N ALA A 220 -0.15 -7.19 -3.98
CA ALA A 220 1.08 -7.35 -4.75
C ALA A 220 1.24 -8.80 -5.25
N GLY A 221 0.89 -9.79 -4.41
CA GLY A 221 0.89 -11.20 -4.80
C GLY A 221 -0.14 -11.53 -5.88
N CYS A 222 -1.31 -10.88 -5.86
CA CYS A 222 -2.34 -11.06 -6.89
C CYS A 222 -1.92 -10.45 -8.22
N ASN A 223 -1.25 -9.29 -8.22
CA ASN A 223 -0.87 -8.56 -9.45
C ASN A 223 0.06 -9.35 -10.37
N MET A 224 0.74 -10.38 -9.85
CA MET A 224 1.61 -11.29 -10.60
C MET A 224 0.95 -12.66 -10.86
N SER A 225 -0.38 -12.76 -10.80
CA SER A 225 -1.12 -14.01 -10.98
C SER A 225 -0.78 -14.78 -12.25
N GLY A 226 -0.47 -14.07 -13.34
CA GLY A 226 -0.12 -14.66 -14.64
C GLY A 226 1.27 -15.32 -14.69
N GLU A 227 2.13 -15.04 -13.71
CA GLU A 227 3.49 -15.59 -13.63
C GLU A 227 3.55 -16.79 -12.65
N LEU A 228 2.45 -17.09 -11.96
CA LEU A 228 2.38 -18.19 -10.99
C LEU A 228 2.02 -19.50 -11.68
N LYS A 229 2.70 -20.59 -11.30
CA LYS A 229 2.38 -21.94 -11.79
C LYS A 229 0.97 -22.40 -11.41
N GLN A 230 0.52 -22.06 -10.20
CA GLN A 230 -0.81 -22.40 -9.66
C GLN A 230 -1.37 -21.23 -8.83
N PRO A 231 -1.93 -20.19 -9.48
CA PRO A 231 -2.36 -18.97 -8.82
C PRO A 231 -3.44 -19.20 -7.75
N SER A 232 -4.43 -20.06 -8.03
CA SER A 232 -5.56 -20.33 -7.12
C SER A 232 -5.16 -20.94 -5.78
N ARG A 233 -4.00 -21.60 -5.71
CA ARG A 233 -3.44 -22.14 -4.45
C ARG A 233 -2.38 -21.22 -3.85
N ALA A 234 -1.52 -20.65 -4.68
CA ALA A 234 -0.39 -19.85 -4.22
C ALA A 234 -0.83 -18.49 -3.64
N ILE A 235 -1.84 -17.84 -4.23
CA ILE A 235 -2.32 -16.52 -3.79
C ILE A 235 -2.90 -16.59 -2.36
N PRO A 236 -3.85 -17.49 -2.03
CA PRO A 236 -4.40 -17.54 -0.67
C PRO A 236 -3.34 -17.85 0.39
N ILE A 237 -2.50 -18.86 0.15
CA ILE A 237 -1.48 -19.30 1.12
C ILE A 237 -0.44 -18.19 1.33
N GLY A 238 0.09 -17.62 0.24
CA GLY A 238 1.10 -16.57 0.32
C GLY A 238 0.59 -15.31 1.00
N THR A 239 -0.63 -14.87 0.68
CA THR A 239 -1.21 -13.64 1.23
C THR A 239 -1.51 -13.78 2.72
N ILE A 240 -2.11 -14.91 3.15
CA ILE A 240 -2.41 -15.15 4.57
C ILE A 240 -1.12 -15.21 5.40
N ILE A 241 -0.12 -15.97 4.94
CA ILE A 241 1.16 -16.08 5.66
C ILE A 241 1.85 -14.72 5.75
N ALA A 242 1.88 -13.93 4.67
CA ALA A 242 2.49 -12.60 4.66
C ALA A 242 1.81 -11.65 5.65
N VAL A 243 0.48 -11.65 5.72
CA VAL A 243 -0.28 -10.81 6.66
C VAL A 243 -0.01 -11.21 8.11
N VAL A 244 0.01 -12.51 8.41
CA VAL A 244 0.35 -13.00 9.76
C VAL A 244 1.78 -12.62 10.16
N ILE A 245 2.76 -12.85 9.29
CA ILE A 245 4.17 -12.53 9.57
C ILE A 245 4.32 -11.02 9.81
N THR A 246 3.78 -10.18 8.94
CA THR A 246 3.91 -8.72 9.06
C THR A 246 3.21 -8.18 10.31
N PHE A 247 2.06 -8.74 10.70
CA PHE A 247 1.38 -8.40 11.95
C PHE A 247 2.29 -8.62 13.16
N PHE A 248 2.91 -9.81 13.28
CA PHE A 248 3.79 -10.11 14.40
C PHE A 248 5.07 -9.27 14.38
N VAL A 249 5.62 -8.98 13.20
CA VAL A 249 6.78 -8.08 13.07
C VAL A 249 6.45 -6.68 13.58
N TYR A 250 5.32 -6.09 13.17
CA TYR A 250 4.92 -4.77 13.67
C TYR A 250 4.59 -4.78 15.16
N LEU A 251 3.92 -5.83 15.65
CA LEU A 251 3.60 -6.00 17.07
C LEU A 251 4.89 -5.98 17.93
N ILE A 252 5.88 -6.76 17.53
CA ILE A 252 7.20 -6.82 18.19
C ILE A 252 7.88 -5.45 18.12
N LEU A 253 7.95 -4.85 16.94
CA LEU A 253 8.59 -3.54 16.76
C LEU A 253 7.95 -2.45 17.64
N PHE A 254 6.61 -2.40 17.76
CA PHE A 254 5.93 -1.41 18.58
C PHE A 254 6.25 -1.59 20.06
N ILE A 255 6.23 -2.83 20.56
CA ILE A 255 6.55 -3.14 21.95
C ILE A 255 8.01 -2.79 22.27
N PHE A 256 8.97 -3.23 21.44
CA PHE A 256 10.39 -2.93 21.66
C PHE A 256 10.71 -1.44 21.53
N THR A 257 10.09 -0.73 20.58
CA THR A 257 10.25 0.73 20.43
C THR A 257 9.79 1.46 21.70
N ALA A 258 8.61 1.10 22.23
CA ALA A 258 8.07 1.71 23.45
C ALA A 258 8.90 1.38 24.72
N LEU A 259 9.50 0.19 24.78
CA LEU A 259 10.34 -0.25 25.91
C LEU A 259 11.71 0.41 25.97
N THR A 260 12.25 0.84 24.83
CA THR A 260 13.69 1.14 24.71
C THR A 260 14.04 2.59 24.36
N CYS A 261 13.10 3.33 23.76
CA CYS A 261 13.33 4.68 23.25
C CYS A 261 12.51 5.69 24.04
N ASP A 262 13.12 6.81 24.44
CA ASP A 262 12.39 7.91 25.05
C ASP A 262 11.43 8.58 24.05
N ARG A 263 10.34 9.16 24.56
CA ARG A 263 9.28 9.74 23.73
C ARG A 263 9.78 10.86 22.85
N THR A 264 10.70 11.69 23.35
CA THR A 264 11.32 12.79 22.62
C THR A 264 12.02 12.27 21.36
N LEU A 265 12.79 11.18 21.48
CA LEU A 265 13.46 10.54 20.35
C LEU A 265 12.47 10.04 19.30
N LEU A 266 11.34 9.47 19.73
CA LEU A 266 10.32 8.92 18.83
C LEU A 266 9.55 9.99 18.05
N LEU A 267 9.34 11.15 18.66
CA LEU A 267 8.63 12.27 18.06
C LEU A 267 9.52 13.06 17.10
N GLU A 268 10.79 13.20 17.42
CA GLU A 268 11.70 14.18 16.80
C GLU A 268 12.68 13.54 15.79
N ASP A 269 12.81 12.20 15.73
CA ASP A 269 13.69 11.52 14.76
C ASP A 269 13.01 10.30 14.11
N TYR A 270 12.61 10.43 12.84
CA TYR A 270 12.05 9.32 12.07
C TYR A 270 13.08 8.25 11.71
N GLY A 271 14.36 8.61 11.73
CA GLY A 271 15.52 7.76 11.47
C GLY A 271 16.11 7.10 12.70
N PHE A 272 15.44 7.13 13.86
CA PHE A 272 15.98 6.67 15.17
C PHE A 272 16.55 5.24 15.16
N PHE A 273 16.07 4.35 14.27
CA PHE A 273 16.64 3.00 14.14
C PHE A 273 18.12 3.00 13.74
N ARG A 274 18.58 4.02 13.01
CA ARG A 274 19.95 4.12 12.50
C ARG A 274 21.00 4.24 13.61
N PRO A 275 20.91 5.20 14.55
CA PRO A 275 21.86 5.29 15.67
C PRO A 275 21.76 4.12 16.67
N ILE A 276 20.61 3.43 16.72
CA ILE A 276 20.36 2.31 17.64
C ILE A 276 20.81 0.96 17.07
N ASN A 277 21.00 0.85 15.74
CA ASN A 277 21.40 -0.42 15.14
C ASN A 277 22.88 -0.78 15.44
N ILE A 278 23.18 -2.08 15.57
CA ILE A 278 24.55 -2.59 15.77
C ILE A 278 25.52 -2.04 14.72
N TRP A 279 25.06 -1.94 13.47
CA TRP A 279 25.80 -1.29 12.39
C TRP A 279 24.90 -0.27 11.67
N PRO A 280 25.03 1.03 11.94
CA PRO A 280 24.12 2.07 11.44
C PRO A 280 23.85 2.04 9.91
N PRO A 281 24.83 1.75 9.03
CA PRO A 281 24.59 1.67 7.59
C PRO A 281 23.58 0.59 7.15
N PHE A 282 23.38 -0.49 7.92
CA PHE A 282 22.42 -1.54 7.52
C PHE A 282 20.99 -1.04 7.42
N VAL A 283 20.57 -0.20 8.36
CA VAL A 283 19.20 0.35 8.37
C VAL A 283 18.96 1.17 7.11
N LEU A 284 19.94 1.99 6.73
CA LEU A 284 19.91 2.82 5.52
C LEU A 284 19.80 1.98 4.25
N ILE A 285 20.61 0.92 4.13
CA ILE A 285 20.54 -0.02 3.01
C ILE A 285 19.15 -0.67 2.93
N GLY A 286 18.59 -1.08 4.08
CA GLY A 286 17.26 -1.68 4.15
C GLY A 286 16.14 -0.71 3.78
N VAL A 287 16.19 0.54 4.24
CA VAL A 287 15.23 1.59 3.88
C VAL A 287 15.25 1.83 2.38
N TYR A 288 16.43 2.03 1.77
CA TYR A 288 16.54 2.25 0.33
C TYR A 288 16.08 1.04 -0.49
N ALA A 289 16.49 -0.16 -0.10
CA ALA A 289 16.08 -1.39 -0.79
C ALA A 289 14.56 -1.62 -0.70
N THR A 290 13.95 -1.38 0.47
CA THR A 290 12.50 -1.55 0.68
C THR A 290 11.72 -0.53 -0.13
N SER A 291 12.08 0.74 -0.06
CA SER A 291 11.38 1.81 -0.80
C SER A 291 11.52 1.64 -2.31
N LEU A 292 12.69 1.24 -2.80
CA LEU A 292 12.90 0.95 -4.22
C LEU A 292 12.05 -0.26 -4.67
N SER A 293 12.05 -1.34 -3.89
CA SER A 293 11.23 -2.54 -4.16
C SER A 293 9.75 -2.23 -4.18
N ALA A 294 9.25 -1.47 -3.21
CA ALA A 294 7.84 -1.06 -3.14
C ALA A 294 7.44 -0.17 -4.33
N SER A 295 8.33 0.73 -4.75
CA SER A 295 8.14 1.58 -5.94
C SER A 295 8.05 0.74 -7.22
N MET A 296 8.95 -0.23 -7.42
CA MET A 296 8.93 -1.14 -8.57
C MET A 296 7.70 -2.05 -8.57
N SER A 297 7.34 -2.61 -7.40
CA SER A 297 6.18 -3.49 -7.23
C SER A 297 4.87 -2.80 -7.59
N THR A 298 4.67 -1.57 -7.12
CA THR A 298 3.48 -0.78 -7.41
C THR A 298 3.44 -0.31 -8.86
N LEU A 299 4.58 0.07 -9.45
CA LEU A 299 4.68 0.45 -10.86
C LEU A 299 4.31 -0.72 -11.78
N ILE A 300 4.87 -1.92 -11.52
CA ILE A 300 4.55 -3.14 -12.26
C ILE A 300 3.08 -3.52 -12.04
N GLY A 301 2.61 -3.54 -10.78
CA GLY A 301 1.22 -3.87 -10.45
C GLY A 301 0.22 -2.97 -11.19
N ALA A 302 0.42 -1.65 -11.13
CA ALA A 302 -0.39 -0.69 -11.86
C ALA A 302 -0.35 -0.92 -13.38
N SER A 303 0.83 -1.13 -13.96
CA SER A 303 0.95 -1.38 -15.41
C SER A 303 0.19 -2.64 -15.87
N ARG A 304 0.15 -3.69 -15.05
CA ARG A 304 -0.57 -4.94 -15.37
C ARG A 304 -2.08 -4.76 -15.29
N ILE A 305 -2.56 -4.01 -14.30
CA ILE A 305 -3.97 -3.62 -14.19
C ILE A 305 -4.37 -2.79 -15.41
N LEU A 306 -3.57 -1.77 -15.75
CA LEU A 306 -3.81 -0.89 -16.90
C LEU A 306 -3.82 -1.67 -18.22
N HIS A 307 -2.89 -2.60 -18.42
CA HIS A 307 -2.85 -3.44 -19.60
C HIS A 307 -4.08 -4.34 -19.73
N ALA A 308 -4.56 -4.90 -18.61
CA ALA A 308 -5.76 -5.73 -18.60
C ALA A 308 -7.03 -4.90 -18.89
N LEU A 309 -7.15 -3.70 -18.29
CA LEU A 309 -8.20 -2.74 -18.61
C LEU A 309 -8.20 -2.33 -20.09
N ALA A 310 -7.00 -2.10 -20.64
CA ALA A 310 -6.83 -1.74 -22.05
C ALA A 310 -7.28 -2.88 -22.98
N LYS A 311 -6.95 -4.13 -22.66
CA LYS A 311 -7.37 -5.32 -23.43
C LYS A 311 -8.88 -5.53 -23.49
N ASP A 312 -9.59 -5.12 -22.44
CA ASP A 312 -11.05 -5.20 -22.40
C ASP A 312 -11.73 -4.03 -23.17
N ASP A 313 -10.96 -3.18 -23.84
CA ASP A 313 -11.43 -2.11 -24.75
C ASP A 313 -12.37 -1.06 -24.13
N LEU A 314 -12.46 -1.00 -22.79
CA LEU A 314 -13.37 -0.10 -22.06
C LEU A 314 -13.19 1.39 -22.44
N PHE A 315 -11.96 1.82 -22.72
CA PHE A 315 -11.62 3.21 -22.97
C PHE A 315 -11.19 3.50 -24.42
N GLY A 316 -11.24 2.50 -25.31
CA GLY A 316 -10.92 2.62 -26.73
C GLY A 316 -9.55 3.26 -27.01
N ILE A 317 -9.53 4.36 -27.77
CA ILE A 317 -8.33 5.01 -28.33
C ILE A 317 -7.37 5.52 -27.24
N LEU A 318 -7.89 6.01 -26.10
CA LEU A 318 -7.07 6.60 -25.03
C LEU A 318 -6.08 5.60 -24.43
N LEU A 319 -6.49 4.34 -24.28
CA LEU A 319 -5.66 3.26 -23.75
C LEU A 319 -5.08 2.33 -24.84
N ALA A 320 -5.26 2.65 -26.13
CA ALA A 320 -4.72 1.84 -27.22
C ALA A 320 -3.19 1.62 -27.11
N PRO A 321 -2.36 2.61 -26.72
CA PRO A 321 -0.93 2.39 -26.53
C PRO A 321 -0.60 1.43 -25.37
N ALA A 322 -1.46 1.35 -24.35
CA ALA A 322 -1.27 0.44 -23.22
C ALA A 322 -1.48 -1.04 -23.58
N LYS A 323 -2.04 -1.34 -24.76
CA LYS A 323 -2.14 -2.69 -25.30
C LYS A 323 -0.82 -3.22 -25.85
N LEU A 324 0.15 -2.36 -26.14
CA LEU A 324 1.40 -2.75 -26.78
C LEU A 324 2.22 -3.66 -25.86
N VAL A 325 2.59 -4.82 -26.40
CA VAL A 325 3.38 -5.84 -25.71
C VAL A 325 4.70 -6.06 -26.45
N SER A 326 5.79 -6.24 -25.70
CA SER A 326 7.09 -6.63 -26.25
C SER A 326 7.07 -8.09 -26.68
N LYS A 327 8.07 -8.52 -27.45
CA LYS A 327 8.24 -9.91 -27.91
C LYS A 327 8.24 -10.92 -26.75
N GLY A 328 8.68 -10.51 -25.56
CA GLY A 328 8.70 -11.32 -24.34
C GLY A 328 7.42 -11.27 -23.49
N GLY A 329 6.30 -10.72 -23.98
CA GLY A 329 5.05 -10.67 -23.21
C GLY A 329 4.94 -9.52 -22.18
N ASN A 330 5.94 -8.63 -22.11
CA ASN A 330 5.92 -7.46 -21.21
C ASN A 330 5.13 -6.28 -21.84
N PRO A 331 4.07 -5.75 -21.19
CA PRO A 331 3.27 -4.64 -21.70
C PRO A 331 3.97 -3.30 -21.48
N TRP A 332 5.02 -3.04 -22.26
CA TRP A 332 5.88 -1.86 -22.11
C TRP A 332 5.10 -0.54 -22.24
N GLY A 333 4.08 -0.49 -23.12
CA GLY A 333 3.26 0.71 -23.29
C GLY A 333 2.49 1.08 -22.01
N ALA A 334 1.98 0.09 -21.29
CA ALA A 334 1.30 0.29 -20.00
C ALA A 334 2.27 0.73 -18.90
N VAL A 335 3.51 0.24 -18.90
CA VAL A 335 4.56 0.65 -17.96
C VAL A 335 4.91 2.13 -18.18
N VAL A 336 5.14 2.57 -19.42
CA VAL A 336 5.46 3.97 -19.74
C VAL A 336 4.29 4.91 -19.40
N TYR A 337 3.06 4.51 -19.69
CA TYR A 337 1.88 5.32 -19.34
C TYR A 337 1.74 5.49 -17.82
N THR A 338 1.96 4.41 -17.08
CA THR A 338 1.95 4.45 -15.61
C THR A 338 3.06 5.32 -15.06
N TRP A 339 4.28 5.19 -15.60
CA TRP A 339 5.41 6.05 -15.23
C TRP A 339 5.10 7.54 -15.45
N ALA A 340 4.48 7.89 -16.58
CA ALA A 340 4.09 9.27 -16.86
C ALA A 340 3.06 9.80 -15.84
N LEU A 341 2.08 8.98 -15.43
CA LEU A 341 1.15 9.38 -14.38
C LEU A 341 1.81 9.50 -13.00
N VAL A 342 2.74 8.60 -12.65
CA VAL A 342 3.50 8.73 -11.40
C VAL A 342 4.32 10.02 -11.41
N GLN A 343 4.93 10.38 -12.54
CA GLN A 343 5.66 11.64 -12.70
C GLN A 343 4.77 12.87 -12.45
N LEU A 344 3.49 12.82 -12.84
CA LEU A 344 2.51 13.87 -12.50
C LEU A 344 2.19 13.91 -11.01
N VAL A 345 2.09 12.75 -10.34
CA VAL A 345 1.91 12.69 -8.88
C VAL A 345 3.10 13.31 -8.15
N LEU A 346 4.33 13.11 -8.64
CA LEU A 346 5.53 13.70 -8.05
C LEU A 346 5.52 15.23 -8.09
N LEU A 347 4.85 15.86 -9.05
CA LEU A 347 4.70 17.33 -9.11
C LEU A 347 3.84 17.87 -7.96
N ALA A 348 2.95 17.07 -7.37
CA ALA A 348 2.19 17.51 -6.20
C ALA A 348 3.08 17.71 -4.95
N GLY A 349 4.25 17.06 -4.91
CA GLY A 349 5.41 17.42 -4.09
C GLY A 349 5.32 17.29 -2.57
N LYS A 350 4.13 17.11 -1.99
CA LYS A 350 3.94 16.97 -0.53
C LYS A 350 3.60 15.53 -0.17
N LEU A 351 4.61 14.76 0.27
CA LEU A 351 4.48 13.33 0.60
C LEU A 351 3.28 13.05 1.51
N ASN A 352 3.13 13.80 2.60
CA ASN A 352 2.06 13.55 3.58
C ASN A 352 0.64 13.79 3.04
N THR A 353 0.47 14.74 2.11
CA THR A 353 -0.84 14.94 1.45
C THR A 353 -1.16 13.77 0.52
N ILE A 354 -0.15 13.27 -0.20
CA ILE A 354 -0.30 12.16 -1.14
C ILE A 354 -0.55 10.85 -0.34
N ALA A 355 0.15 10.64 0.78
CA ALA A 355 0.00 9.47 1.63
C ALA A 355 -1.44 9.34 2.17
N GLY A 356 -2.06 10.44 2.61
CA GLY A 356 -3.46 10.44 3.04
C GLY A 356 -4.43 10.04 1.91
N ILE A 357 -4.21 10.55 0.70
CA ILE A 357 -5.00 10.21 -0.49
C ILE A 357 -4.82 8.73 -0.87
N VAL A 358 -3.57 8.23 -0.83
CA VAL A 358 -3.25 6.81 -1.11
C VAL A 358 -4.00 5.89 -0.15
N THR A 359 -3.99 6.19 1.15
CA THR A 359 -4.72 5.39 2.14
C THR A 359 -6.22 5.36 1.85
N VAL A 360 -6.82 6.51 1.52
CA VAL A 360 -8.25 6.58 1.15
C VAL A 360 -8.54 5.76 -0.11
N PHE A 361 -7.70 5.83 -1.14
CA PHE A 361 -7.88 5.04 -2.36
C PHE A 361 -7.75 3.53 -2.12
N TYR A 362 -6.78 3.09 -1.30
CA TYR A 362 -6.69 1.68 -0.93
C TYR A 362 -7.90 1.21 -0.11
N LEU A 363 -8.38 2.01 0.87
CA LEU A 363 -9.58 1.68 1.65
C LEU A 363 -10.82 1.59 0.77
N MET A 364 -11.01 2.53 -0.16
CA MET A 364 -12.12 2.48 -1.12
C MET A 364 -12.04 1.23 -1.99
N ALA A 365 -10.84 0.90 -2.47
CA ALA A 365 -10.68 -0.24 -3.36
C ALA A 365 -10.84 -1.58 -2.62
N TYR A 366 -10.39 -1.69 -1.36
CA TYR A 366 -10.69 -2.82 -0.47
C TYR A 366 -12.19 -2.96 -0.19
N ALA A 367 -12.86 -1.85 0.17
CA ALA A 367 -14.31 -1.84 0.33
C ALA A 367 -15.04 -2.29 -0.95
N ALA A 368 -14.53 -1.92 -2.13
CA ALA A 368 -15.12 -2.31 -3.40
C ALA A 368 -14.92 -3.80 -3.71
N ILE A 369 -13.79 -4.41 -3.33
CA ILE A 369 -13.59 -5.88 -3.39
C ILE A 369 -14.57 -6.58 -2.45
N ASP A 370 -14.71 -6.10 -1.23
CA ASP A 370 -15.60 -6.73 -0.25
C ASP A 370 -17.07 -6.59 -0.69
N LEU A 371 -17.45 -5.43 -1.24
CA LEU A 371 -18.77 -5.19 -1.83
C LEU A 371 -19.05 -6.11 -3.01
N ALA A 372 -18.06 -6.29 -3.88
CA ALA A 372 -18.12 -7.21 -5.01
C ALA A 372 -18.40 -8.65 -4.57
N CYS A 373 -17.61 -9.16 -3.61
CA CYS A 373 -17.82 -10.50 -3.05
C CYS A 373 -19.18 -10.65 -2.41
N LEU A 374 -19.60 -9.64 -1.61
CA LEU A 374 -20.91 -9.64 -0.98
C LEU A 374 -22.04 -9.71 -2.01
N ALA A 375 -21.94 -8.90 -3.08
CA ALA A 375 -22.93 -8.88 -4.14
C ALA A 375 -23.02 -10.22 -4.89
N LEU A 376 -21.89 -10.88 -5.16
CA LEU A 376 -21.86 -12.19 -5.82
C LEU A 376 -22.50 -13.30 -4.96
N GLU A 377 -22.20 -13.29 -3.66
CA GLU A 377 -22.74 -14.25 -2.71
C GLU A 377 -24.25 -14.06 -2.52
N TRP A 378 -24.70 -12.83 -2.29
CA TRP A 378 -26.13 -12.52 -2.12
C TRP A 378 -26.94 -12.73 -3.40
N ALA A 379 -26.38 -12.44 -4.57
CA ALA A 379 -27.04 -12.71 -5.84
C ALA A 379 -27.02 -14.21 -6.22
N SER A 380 -26.37 -15.07 -5.42
CA SER A 380 -26.19 -16.50 -5.71
C SER A 380 -25.73 -16.73 -7.16
N ALA A 381 -24.75 -15.94 -7.60
CA ALA A 381 -24.31 -15.93 -8.99
C ALA A 381 -23.84 -17.34 -9.41
N PRO A 382 -24.36 -17.94 -10.50
CA PRO A 382 -24.05 -19.33 -10.86
C PRO A 382 -22.55 -19.63 -11.05
N ASN A 383 -21.81 -18.60 -11.48
CA ASN A 383 -20.38 -18.62 -11.78
C ASN A 383 -19.51 -18.37 -10.53
N PHE A 384 -20.10 -18.09 -9.37
CA PHE A 384 -19.38 -17.84 -8.12
C PHE A 384 -19.48 -19.06 -7.20
N ARG A 385 -18.41 -19.85 -7.17
CA ARG A 385 -18.28 -21.07 -6.36
C ARG A 385 -16.90 -21.13 -5.70
N PRO A 386 -16.61 -20.24 -4.73
CA PRO A 386 -15.31 -20.20 -4.07
C PRO A 386 -15.05 -21.51 -3.32
N THR A 387 -13.84 -22.05 -3.44
CA THR A 387 -13.43 -23.25 -2.69
C THR A 387 -12.81 -22.92 -1.32
N PHE A 388 -12.57 -21.63 -1.07
CA PHE A 388 -11.98 -21.14 0.17
C PHE A 388 -13.00 -21.10 1.33
N ARG A 389 -12.71 -21.83 2.41
CA ARG A 389 -13.68 -22.11 3.50
C ARG A 389 -13.90 -20.99 4.51
N LEU A 390 -12.93 -20.08 4.69
CA LEU A 390 -13.02 -19.01 5.69
C LEU A 390 -13.78 -17.78 5.17
N PHE A 391 -14.31 -17.86 3.96
CA PHE A 391 -15.11 -16.81 3.34
C PHE A 391 -16.57 -16.89 3.79
N SER A 392 -17.16 -15.75 4.13
CA SER A 392 -18.58 -15.62 4.40
C SER A 392 -19.09 -14.23 3.97
N TRP A 393 -20.41 -14.09 3.78
CA TRP A 393 -21.02 -12.79 3.51
C TRP A 393 -20.86 -11.81 4.69
N HIS A 394 -20.86 -12.33 5.94
CA HIS A 394 -20.64 -11.53 7.15
C HIS A 394 -19.27 -10.87 7.17
N THR A 395 -18.22 -11.61 6.80
CA THR A 395 -16.85 -11.07 6.73
C THR A 395 -16.73 -9.98 5.67
N CYS A 396 -17.44 -10.11 4.55
CA CYS A 396 -17.48 -9.07 3.51
C CYS A 396 -18.17 -7.80 4.01
N LEU A 397 -19.37 -7.94 4.61
CA LEU A 397 -20.11 -6.81 5.17
C LEU A 397 -19.29 -6.05 6.23
N LEU A 398 -18.63 -6.79 7.12
CA LEU A 398 -17.78 -6.21 8.15
C LEU A 398 -16.55 -5.50 7.54
N GLY A 399 -15.97 -6.06 6.47
CA GLY A 399 -14.89 -5.44 5.69
C GLY A 399 -15.29 -4.11 5.07
N ILE A 400 -16.44 -4.07 4.38
CA ILE A 400 -17.00 -2.84 3.78
C ILE A 400 -17.22 -1.79 4.86
N LEU A 401 -17.91 -2.15 5.95
CA LEU A 401 -18.26 -1.20 7.01
C LEU A 401 -17.00 -0.65 7.69
N SER A 402 -16.02 -1.51 7.98
CA SER A 402 -14.76 -1.09 8.60
C SER A 402 -13.94 -0.19 7.69
N CYS A 403 -13.88 -0.49 6.39
CA CYS A 403 -13.21 0.37 5.41
C CYS A 403 -13.88 1.74 5.31
N LEU A 404 -15.21 1.79 5.20
CA LEU A 404 -15.97 3.05 5.09
C LEU A 404 -15.82 3.91 6.34
N VAL A 405 -15.97 3.32 7.53
CA VAL A 405 -15.80 4.03 8.81
C VAL A 405 -14.40 4.65 8.90
N MET A 406 -13.34 3.87 8.63
CA MET A 406 -11.98 4.41 8.69
C MET A 406 -11.69 5.44 7.61
N MET A 407 -12.24 5.28 6.41
CA MET A 407 -12.07 6.23 5.32
C MET A 407 -12.64 7.62 5.69
N PHE A 408 -13.85 7.69 6.24
CA PHE A 408 -14.45 8.94 6.71
C PHE A 408 -13.77 9.50 7.97
N LEU A 409 -13.25 8.62 8.84
CA LEU A 409 -12.52 9.05 10.04
C LEU A 409 -11.19 9.73 9.68
N ILE A 410 -10.49 9.25 8.63
CA ILE A 410 -9.21 9.82 8.17
C ILE A 410 -9.43 11.21 7.58
N ASN A 411 -10.27 11.31 6.55
CA ASN A 411 -10.56 12.60 5.92
C ASN A 411 -11.89 12.53 5.16
N PRO A 412 -12.96 13.19 5.66
CA PRO A 412 -14.26 13.20 5.00
C PRO A 412 -14.26 13.78 3.58
N ALA A 413 -13.39 14.76 3.30
CA ALA A 413 -13.31 15.40 1.98
C ALA A 413 -12.73 14.45 0.93
N TYR A 414 -11.61 13.78 1.26
CA TYR A 414 -11.03 12.79 0.35
C TYR A 414 -11.90 11.53 0.23
N ALA A 415 -12.55 11.11 1.32
CA ALA A 415 -13.49 9.99 1.33
C ALA A 415 -14.67 10.22 0.39
N SER A 416 -15.35 11.36 0.53
CA SER A 416 -16.48 11.73 -0.35
C SER A 416 -16.03 11.89 -1.80
N GLY A 417 -14.89 12.53 -2.05
CA GLY A 417 -14.30 12.64 -3.38
C GLY A 417 -14.03 11.28 -4.03
N SER A 418 -13.48 10.32 -3.28
CA SER A 418 -13.20 8.96 -3.77
C SER A 418 -14.47 8.18 -4.09
N ILE A 419 -15.52 8.30 -3.27
CA ILE A 419 -16.82 7.66 -3.56
C ILE A 419 -17.45 8.27 -4.81
N VAL A 420 -17.46 9.60 -4.92
CA VAL A 420 -17.98 10.29 -6.12
C VAL A 420 -17.21 9.85 -7.36
N LEU A 421 -15.88 9.79 -7.28
CA LEU A 421 -15.05 9.30 -8.38
C LEU A 421 -15.40 7.85 -8.74
N LEU A 422 -15.62 6.95 -7.78
CA LEU A 422 -16.03 5.56 -8.07
C LEU A 422 -17.39 5.51 -8.78
N LEU A 423 -18.36 6.29 -8.32
CA LEU A 423 -19.70 6.36 -8.92
C LEU A 423 -19.65 6.96 -10.33
N LEU A 424 -18.83 7.99 -10.55
CA LEU A 424 -18.62 8.56 -11.88
C LEU A 424 -17.97 7.56 -12.83
N LEU A 425 -17.01 6.77 -12.35
CA LEU A 425 -16.38 5.71 -13.14
C LEU A 425 -17.38 4.60 -13.48
N LEU A 426 -18.19 4.17 -12.52
CA LEU A 426 -19.27 3.20 -12.74
C LEU A 426 -20.26 3.71 -13.79
N GLY A 427 -20.73 4.94 -13.64
CA GLY A 427 -21.64 5.57 -14.61
C GLY A 427 -21.01 5.71 -15.99
N PHE A 428 -19.78 6.21 -16.07
CA PHE A 428 -19.06 6.37 -17.34
C PHE A 428 -18.86 5.04 -18.06
N ILE A 429 -18.45 3.99 -17.34
CA ILE A 429 -18.26 2.67 -17.91
C ILE A 429 -19.60 2.07 -18.33
N HIS A 430 -20.66 2.21 -17.53
CA HIS A 430 -21.99 1.74 -17.89
C HIS A 430 -22.50 2.36 -19.20
N PHE A 431 -22.28 3.67 -19.42
CA PHE A 431 -22.63 4.32 -20.69
C PHE A 431 -21.77 3.88 -21.88
N ARG A 432 -20.52 3.45 -21.63
CA ARG A 432 -19.57 3.07 -22.68
C ARG A 432 -19.56 1.58 -22.98
N SER A 433 -19.95 0.74 -22.03
CA SER A 433 -20.06 -0.71 -22.22
C SER A 433 -21.26 -1.02 -23.11
N SER A 434 -21.06 -0.88 -24.42
CA SER A 434 -21.89 -1.54 -25.43
C SER A 434 -21.89 -3.04 -25.17
N SER A 435 -23.01 -3.71 -25.45
CA SER A 435 -23.29 -5.13 -25.21
C SER A 435 -22.12 -6.10 -25.53
N SER A 436 -21.17 -6.22 -24.62
CA SER A 436 -20.17 -7.26 -24.53
C SER A 436 -20.84 -8.62 -24.40
N SER A 437 -20.28 -9.63 -25.08
CA SER A 437 -20.74 -11.03 -25.11
C SER A 437 -20.52 -11.80 -23.80
N TRP A 438 -19.96 -11.15 -22.78
CA TRP A 438 -19.64 -11.76 -21.49
C TRP A 438 -20.78 -11.46 -20.50
N GLY A 439 -21.31 -12.51 -19.87
CA GLY A 439 -22.48 -12.43 -18.99
C GLY A 439 -22.33 -11.34 -17.92
N TYR A 440 -23.34 -10.47 -17.82
CA TYR A 440 -23.35 -9.36 -16.88
C TYR A 440 -23.85 -9.82 -15.50
N ILE A 441 -23.41 -9.16 -14.42
CA ILE A 441 -24.12 -9.24 -13.13
C ILE A 441 -25.58 -8.84 -13.31
N SER A 442 -25.88 -7.82 -14.12
CA SER A 442 -27.26 -7.42 -14.39
C SER A 442 -28.05 -8.57 -15.03
N GLN A 443 -27.44 -9.31 -15.97
CA GLN A 443 -28.04 -10.52 -16.55
C GLN A 443 -28.11 -11.68 -15.55
N ALA A 444 -27.15 -11.85 -14.64
CA ALA A 444 -27.18 -12.87 -13.61
C ALA A 444 -28.23 -12.57 -12.54
N LEU A 445 -28.42 -11.30 -12.15
CA LEU A 445 -29.49 -10.82 -11.28
C LEU A 445 -30.85 -10.98 -11.95
N ILE A 446 -30.98 -10.61 -13.24
CA ILE A 446 -32.21 -10.83 -14.02
C ILE A 446 -32.47 -12.33 -14.16
N PHE A 447 -31.47 -13.15 -14.47
CA PHE A 447 -31.60 -14.59 -14.55
C PHE A 447 -31.98 -15.21 -13.21
N HIS A 448 -31.40 -14.77 -12.10
CA HIS A 448 -31.79 -15.19 -10.76
C HIS A 448 -33.23 -14.78 -10.46
N GLN A 449 -33.60 -13.52 -10.66
CA GLN A 449 -34.99 -13.06 -10.48
C GLN A 449 -35.97 -13.84 -11.35
N VAL A 450 -35.60 -14.17 -12.59
CA VAL A 450 -36.40 -14.97 -13.52
C VAL A 450 -36.43 -16.43 -13.10
N SER A 451 -35.33 -17.04 -12.66
CA SER A 451 -35.29 -18.44 -12.24
C SER A 451 -36.03 -18.65 -10.93
N THR A 452 -35.84 -17.77 -9.95
CA THR A 452 -36.57 -17.78 -8.69
C THR A 452 -38.05 -17.51 -8.95
N GLY A 453 -38.38 -16.55 -9.82
CA GLY A 453 -39.75 -16.30 -10.26
C GLY A 453 -40.40 -17.50 -10.94
N LEU A 454 -39.69 -18.20 -11.83
CA LEU A 454 -40.16 -19.42 -12.49
C LEU A 454 -40.39 -20.56 -11.51
N VAL A 455 -39.48 -20.77 -10.55
CA VAL A 455 -39.65 -21.79 -9.49
C VAL A 455 -40.87 -21.50 -8.62
N THR A 456 -41.13 -20.22 -8.33
CA THR A 456 -42.29 -19.77 -7.55
C THR A 456 -43.62 -19.92 -8.32
N LEU A 457 -43.58 -19.92 -9.66
CA LEU A 457 -44.75 -20.14 -10.53
C LEU A 457 -45.06 -21.63 -10.77
N THR A 458 -44.11 -22.54 -10.51
CA THR A 458 -44.26 -23.99 -10.64
C THR A 458 -44.72 -24.70 -9.36
N ILE A 459 -45.00 -23.95 -8.29
CA ILE A 459 -45.70 -24.40 -7.07
C ILE A 459 -47.07 -23.74 -7.08
#